data_AF-A0A7J7XIW9-F1
#
_entry.id   AF-A0A7J7XIW9-F1
#
_cell.length_a   1.000
_cell.length_b   1.000
_cell.length_c   1.000
_cell.angle_alpha   90.00
_cell.angle_beta   90.00
_cell.angle_gamma   90.00
#
_symmetry.space_group_name_H-M   'P 1'
#
loop_
_entity.id
_entity.type
_entity.pdbx_description
1 polymer ?
#
loop_
_entity_poly.entity_id
_entity_poly.type
_entity_poly.pdbx_seq_one_letter_code
_entity_poly.pdbx_strand_id
1 'polypeptide(L)'
;MNGDLLRTLEGPENCLKPKLIQASREGHCVIFYENGFFCTFSVNGKLQATMETEDNIRAIQLSRDGQYLLTGGDNGVVKVWQVSDLKQLFYNDFNRWHHEYQTRY
;
A
#
# COMPACT_ATOMS: atom_id res chain seq x y z
N MET A 1 -23.87 -0.25 19.48
CA MET A 1 -23.36 0.64 18.42
C MET A 1 -24.32 0.55 17.26
N ASN A 2 -24.90 1.67 16.83
CA ASN A 2 -26.11 1.76 16.00
C ASN A 2 -25.79 1.62 14.50
N GLY A 3 -24.50 1.52 14.14
CA GLY A 3 -24.05 1.51 12.76
C GLY A 3 -24.01 2.89 12.10
N ASP A 4 -24.14 3.97 12.87
CA ASP A 4 -24.10 5.33 12.34
C ASP A 4 -22.78 5.60 11.61
N LEU A 5 -22.89 6.23 10.44
CA LEU A 5 -21.73 6.69 9.70
C LEU A 5 -21.01 7.77 10.51
N LEU A 6 -19.81 7.46 10.99
CA LEU A 6 -18.99 8.41 11.74
C LEU A 6 -18.18 9.32 10.80
N ARG A 7 -17.64 8.76 9.71
CA ARG A 7 -16.74 9.46 8.81
C ARG A 7 -16.54 8.75 7.47
N THR A 8 -16.23 9.54 6.45
CA THR A 8 -15.77 9.08 5.14
C THR A 8 -14.28 9.37 4.97
N LEU A 9 -13.52 8.42 4.41
CA LEU A 9 -12.14 8.64 3.97
C LEU A 9 -12.19 9.13 2.52
N GLU A 10 -12.11 10.44 2.32
CA GLU A 10 -12.21 11.06 1.00
C GLU A 10 -10.86 11.01 0.29
N GLY A 11 -10.75 10.17 -0.75
CA GLY A 11 -9.57 10.11 -1.60
C GLY A 11 -9.48 11.30 -2.57
N PRO A 12 -8.31 11.54 -3.18
CA PRO A 12 -8.15 12.50 -4.29
C PRO A 12 -9.09 12.19 -5.47
N GLU A 13 -9.30 13.15 -6.38
CA GLU A 13 -10.26 13.04 -7.50
C GLU A 13 -10.14 11.74 -8.34
N ASN A 14 -8.92 11.20 -8.48
CA ASN A 14 -8.67 9.98 -9.25
C ASN A 14 -8.81 8.68 -8.44
N CYS A 15 -9.12 8.75 -7.15
CA CYS A 15 -9.16 7.60 -6.24
C CYS A 15 -10.61 7.13 -5.99
N LEU A 16 -11.26 6.58 -7.02
CA LEU A 16 -12.70 6.28 -6.99
C LEU A 16 -13.07 4.86 -6.57
N LYS A 17 -12.18 3.88 -6.81
CA LYS A 17 -12.48 2.46 -6.63
C LYS A 17 -11.45 1.78 -5.73
N PRO A 18 -11.70 1.69 -4.41
CA PRO A 18 -10.80 0.99 -3.50
C PRO A 18 -10.80 -0.51 -3.80
N LYS A 19 -9.61 -1.09 -3.94
CA LYS A 19 -9.35 -2.51 -4.24
C LYS A 19 -8.85 -3.27 -3.01
N LEU A 20 -7.96 -2.67 -2.22
CA LEU A 20 -7.41 -3.27 -0.99
C LEU A 20 -7.40 -2.24 0.14
N ILE A 21 -7.62 -2.70 1.37
CA ILE A 21 -7.58 -1.86 2.56
C ILE A 21 -6.78 -2.54 3.69
N GLN A 22 -6.10 -1.73 4.51
CA GLN A 22 -5.43 -2.16 5.75
C GLN A 22 -5.56 -1.07 6.82
N ALA A 23 -5.57 -1.46 8.09
CA ALA A 23 -5.51 -0.54 9.22
C ALA A 23 -4.50 -1.02 10.28
N SER A 24 -3.76 -0.09 10.89
CA SER A 24 -2.81 -0.38 11.98
C SER A 24 -3.42 -0.09 13.35
N ARG A 25 -2.73 -0.52 14.42
CA ARG A 25 -3.14 -0.20 15.81
C ARG A 25 -2.94 1.27 16.17
N GLU A 26 -2.00 1.94 15.51
CA GLU A 26 -1.72 3.37 15.69
C GLU A 26 -2.69 4.26 14.91
N GLY A 27 -3.69 3.68 14.23
CA GLY A 27 -4.72 4.44 13.53
C GLY A 27 -4.30 4.94 12.15
N HIS A 28 -3.39 4.25 11.48
CA HIS A 28 -3.15 4.44 10.04
C HIS A 28 -4.09 3.55 9.25
N CYS A 29 -4.76 4.12 8.26
CA CYS A 29 -5.54 3.39 7.26
C CYS A 29 -4.85 3.53 5.91
N VAL A 30 -4.60 2.42 5.23
CA VAL A 30 -4.04 2.41 3.87
C VAL A 30 -5.11 1.90 2.91
N ILE A 31 -5.35 2.63 1.84
CA ILE A 31 -6.27 2.25 0.77
C ILE A 31 -5.49 2.21 -0.54
N PHE A 32 -5.63 1.11 -1.28
CA PHE A 32 -5.13 0.96 -2.64
C PHE A 32 -6.30 0.97 -3.62
N TYR A 33 -6.20 1.75 -4.70
CA TYR A 33 -7.23 1.94 -5.70
C TYR A 33 -6.89 1.23 -7.02
N GLU A 34 -7.88 0.97 -7.87
CA GLU A 34 -7.70 0.22 -9.13
C GLU A 34 -6.68 0.82 -10.11
N ASN A 35 -6.47 2.13 -10.07
CA ASN A 35 -5.54 2.85 -10.96
C ASN A 35 -4.10 2.94 -10.41
N GLY A 36 -3.73 2.09 -9.45
CA GLY A 36 -2.37 2.08 -8.91
C GLY A 36 -2.11 3.13 -7.83
N PHE A 37 -3.14 3.88 -7.41
CA PHE A 37 -3.01 4.89 -6.36
C PHE A 37 -3.06 4.27 -4.97
N PHE A 38 -2.20 4.76 -4.09
CA PHE A 38 -2.28 4.53 -2.65
C PHE A 38 -2.60 5.81 -1.94
N CYS A 39 -3.38 5.69 -0.88
CA CYS A 39 -3.60 6.76 0.07
C CYS A 39 -3.39 6.22 1.48
N THR A 40 -2.64 6.97 2.29
CA THR A 40 -2.61 6.75 3.74
C THR A 40 -3.48 7.81 4.41
N PHE A 41 -4.31 7.39 5.34
CA PHE A 41 -5.18 8.25 6.14
C PHE A 41 -4.91 8.01 7.61
N SER A 42 -5.15 9.03 8.41
CA SER A 42 -5.42 8.82 9.84
C SER A 42 -6.84 8.30 10.03
N VAL A 43 -7.11 7.63 11.16
CA VAL A 43 -8.47 7.22 11.58
C VAL A 43 -9.46 8.39 11.69
N ASN A 44 -8.96 9.62 11.86
CA ASN A 44 -9.78 10.84 11.86
C ASN A 44 -10.14 11.33 10.44
N GLY A 45 -9.78 10.57 9.40
CA GLY A 45 -10.08 10.85 8.00
C GLY A 45 -9.18 11.84 7.29
N LYS A 46 -8.11 12.31 7.94
CA LYS A 46 -7.12 13.17 7.28
C LYS A 46 -6.20 12.33 6.39
N LEU A 47 -6.17 12.65 5.10
CA LEU A 47 -5.17 12.16 4.15
C LEU A 47 -3.76 12.58 4.58
N GLN A 48 -2.84 11.63 4.69
CA GLN A 48 -1.46 11.84 5.11
C GLN A 48 -0.50 11.82 3.93
N ALA A 49 -0.60 10.83 3.05
CA ALA A 49 0.25 10.70 1.88
C ALA A 49 -0.48 10.01 0.72
N THR A 50 -0.02 10.30 -0.50
CA THR A 50 -0.45 9.65 -1.73
C THR A 50 0.76 9.22 -2.55
N MET A 51 0.60 8.17 -3.34
CA MET A 51 1.57 7.78 -4.35
C MET A 51 0.88 6.97 -5.44
N GLU A 52 1.53 6.83 -6.58
CA GLU A 52 1.06 6.02 -7.70
C GLU A 52 2.11 4.96 -8.04
N THR A 53 1.65 3.77 -8.40
CA THR A 53 2.51 2.72 -8.95
C THR A 53 1.90 2.16 -10.23
N GLU A 54 2.78 1.83 -11.17
CA GLU A 54 2.40 1.12 -12.40
C GLU A 54 2.26 -0.40 -12.20
N ASP A 55 2.57 -0.93 -11.01
CA ASP A 55 2.42 -2.34 -10.70
C ASP A 55 0.96 -2.68 -10.38
N ASN A 56 0.47 -3.79 -10.93
CA ASN A 56 -0.83 -4.32 -10.56
C ASN A 56 -0.73 -5.03 -9.22
N ILE A 57 -0.88 -4.26 -8.13
CA ILE A 57 -0.77 -4.78 -6.78
C ILE A 57 -1.87 -5.80 -6.50
N ARG A 58 -1.44 -6.97 -6.02
CA ARG A 58 -2.28 -8.11 -5.65
C ARG A 58 -2.39 -8.26 -4.14
N ALA A 59 -1.37 -7.83 -3.40
CA ALA A 59 -1.32 -7.96 -1.96
C ALA A 59 -0.66 -6.73 -1.31
N ILE A 60 -1.18 -6.35 -0.15
CA ILE A 60 -0.60 -5.34 0.74
C ILE A 60 -0.59 -5.86 2.18
N GLN A 61 0.41 -5.48 2.95
CA GLN A 61 0.48 -5.77 4.39
C GLN A 61 1.01 -4.54 5.12
N LEU A 62 0.22 -4.02 6.06
CA LEU A 62 0.65 -2.94 6.95
C LEU A 62 1.27 -3.56 8.21
N SER A 63 2.42 -3.05 8.65
CA SER A 63 3.02 -3.44 9.91
C SER A 63 2.11 -3.05 11.08
N ARG A 64 2.18 -3.80 12.19
CA ARG A 64 1.30 -3.58 13.35
C ARG A 64 1.43 -2.17 13.93
N ASP A 65 2.66 -1.66 13.96
CA ASP A 65 3.03 -0.32 14.41
C ASP A 65 2.75 0.77 13.35
N GLY A 66 2.30 0.39 12.16
CA GLY A 66 1.96 1.31 11.08
C GLY A 66 3.16 2.04 10.48
N GLN A 67 4.40 1.65 10.77
CA GLN A 67 5.59 2.30 10.22
C GLN A 67 5.91 1.86 8.79
N TYR A 68 5.59 0.60 8.45
CA TYR A 68 5.97 -0.02 7.19
C TYR A 68 4.78 -0.62 6.45
N LEU A 69 4.75 -0.40 5.14
CA LEU A 69 3.83 -1.05 4.23
C LEU A 69 4.63 -1.96 3.30
N LEU A 70 4.17 -3.20 3.13
CA LEU A 70 4.66 -4.10 2.09
C LEU A 70 3.63 -4.17 0.96
N THR A 71 4.10 -4.18 -0.27
CA THR A 71 3.25 -4.35 -1.46
C THR A 71 3.87 -5.38 -2.40
N GLY A 72 3.04 -6.20 -3.03
CA GLY A 72 3.46 -7.12 -4.08
C GLY A 72 2.42 -7.22 -5.20
N GLY A 73 2.88 -7.24 -6.44
CA GLY A 73 2.04 -7.26 -7.63
C GLY A 73 2.57 -8.15 -8.74
N ASP A 74 2.04 -7.94 -9.94
CA ASP A 74 2.32 -8.75 -11.13
C ASP A 74 3.76 -8.55 -11.65
N ASN A 75 4.45 -7.48 -11.23
CA ASN A 75 5.86 -7.25 -11.61
C ASN A 75 6.86 -8.19 -10.92
N GLY A 76 6.43 -9.04 -9.99
CA GLY A 76 7.32 -9.98 -9.29
C GLY A 76 8.28 -9.31 -8.30
N VAL A 77 7.98 -8.06 -7.90
CA VAL A 77 8.77 -7.29 -6.95
C VAL A 77 7.96 -7.07 -5.67
N VAL A 78 8.57 -7.34 -4.52
CA VAL A 78 8.04 -6.89 -3.22
C VAL A 78 8.71 -5.58 -2.85
N LYS A 79 7.91 -4.55 -2.57
CA LYS A 79 8.39 -3.23 -2.17
C LYS A 79 8.05 -2.97 -0.71
N VAL A 80 8.94 -2.29 0.00
CA VAL A 80 8.75 -1.83 1.38
C VAL A 80 8.75 -0.31 1.40
N TRP A 81 7.73 0.25 2.01
CA TRP A 81 7.46 1.68 2.07
C TRP A 81 7.42 2.16 3.51
N GLN A 82 7.91 3.38 3.74
CA GLN A 82 7.64 4.12 4.96
C GLN A 82 6.23 4.73 4.87
N VAL A 83 5.37 4.51 5.87
CA VAL A 83 3.95 4.89 5.78
C VAL A 83 3.72 6.39 5.93
N SER A 84 4.58 7.10 6.65
CA SER A 84 4.41 8.54 6.95
C SER A 84 4.37 9.41 5.69
N ASP A 85 5.12 9.01 4.66
CA ASP A 85 5.29 9.77 3.42
C ASP A 85 5.23 8.89 2.16
N LEU A 86 4.94 7.60 2.30
CA LEU A 86 4.97 6.58 1.24
C LEU A 86 6.31 6.49 0.49
N LYS A 87 7.41 6.85 1.14
CA LYS A 87 8.74 6.71 0.55
C LYS A 87 9.14 5.24 0.42
N GLN A 88 9.56 4.83 -0.77
CA GLN A 88 10.15 3.49 -0.96
C GLN A 88 11.47 3.39 -0.20
N LEU A 89 11.58 2.41 0.70
CA LEU A 89 12.81 2.16 1.45
C LEU A 89 13.71 1.18 0.71
N PHE A 90 13.15 0.05 0.29
CA PHE A 90 13.84 -0.99 -0.47
C PHE A 90 12.85 -1.91 -1.17
N TYR A 91 13.36 -2.78 -2.05
CA TYR A 91 12.58 -3.77 -2.75
C TYR A 91 13.36 -5.07 -2.91
N ASN A 92 12.65 -6.17 -3.12
CA ASN A 92 13.21 -7.45 -3.52
C ASN A 92 12.60 -7.88 -4.86
N ASP A 93 13.43 -7.99 -5.90
CA ASP A 93 13.03 -8.40 -7.25
C ASP A 93 13.30 -9.90 -7.44
N PHE A 94 12.22 -10.68 -7.41
CA PHE A 94 12.30 -12.13 -7.53
C PHE A 94 12.63 -12.59 -8.95
N ASN A 95 12.40 -11.77 -9.98
CA ASN A 95 12.76 -12.13 -11.37
C ASN A 95 14.28 -12.19 -11.54
N ARG A 96 14.99 -11.26 -10.91
CA ARG A 96 16.45 -11.21 -10.93
C ARG A 96 17.07 -12.44 -10.26
N TRP A 97 16.53 -12.85 -9.11
CA TRP A 97 16.97 -14.07 -8.43
C TRP A 97 16.85 -15.29 -9.34
N HIS A 98 15.71 -15.48 -10.02
CA HIS A 98 15.53 -16.62 -10.93
C HIS A 98 16.56 -16.65 -12.06
N HIS A 99 16.89 -15.52 -12.68
CA HIS A 99 17.92 -15.45 -13.72
C HIS A 99 19.32 -15.77 -13.19
N GLU A 100 19.71 -15.21 -12.04
CA GLU A 100 21.04 -15.47 -11.45
C GLU A 100 21.21 -16.93 -11.01
N TYR A 101 20.15 -17.60 -10.52
CA TYR A 101 20.18 -19.02 -10.19
C TYR A 101 20.35 -19.90 -11.44
N GLN A 102 19.67 -19.60 -12.55
CA GLN A 102 19.77 -20.36 -13.81
C GLN A 102 21.11 -20.19 -14.54
N THR A 103 21.87 -19.13 -14.26
CA THR A 103 23.19 -18.94 -14.90
C THR A 103 24.32 -19.59 -14.09
N ARG A 104 24.05 -19.98 -12.85
CA ARG A 104 25.06 -20.46 -11.91
C ARG A 104 25.09 -21.98 -11.76
N TYR A 105 24.09 -22.67 -12.32
CA TYR A 105 23.91 -24.12 -12.32
C TYR A 105 23.36 -24.56 -13.68
#